data_AF-A0A812VN12-F1
#
_entry.id   AF-A0A812VN12-F1
#
_cell.length_a   1.000
_cell.length_b   1.000
_cell.length_c   1.000
_cell.angle_alpha   90.00
_cell.angle_beta   90.00
_cell.angle_gamma   90.00
#
_symmetry.space_group_name_H-M   'P 1'
#
loop_
_entity.id
_entity.type
_entity.pdbx_description
1 polymer ?
#
loop_
_entity_poly.entity_id
_entity_poly.type
_entity_poly.pdbx_seq_one_letter_code
_entity_poly.pdbx_strand_id
1 'polypeptide(L)'
;MQMPVKSQRLEGKSVVEGVERSESHTTVLEELRQHALTKLQAKAASVATPQASGYASPKSSGDIVTLLGKVLGACPTQHREVRLQVRCSQTGEEIRQQLCNELGLSSVKVIAGGKNLQDGATLSAQGWCADPASGVVRVLLLAGPPAPSKPAATAQPKAAAQPSAASDPMTDDDCCTIAQLREAAERLTAEGFGDFELSDASTGRLVAVPPGARQALVTAIALHARGRELLAEEDVGAMKAVEFLVEASSCFDRCREQGAADIMDKLANYGQLQLDICWAYALLGDASYLPDAEARLQVAERMIRRQVDKNFLTLAEVKAEQGATLPPEVLPSVRLWLLRGVAKAGRGSVAAAREDLRRAALFIQALQVDETAVASLLSLGATRLQAVAALRRCEGSADRAADDILAASSQRKVAKQERRAQREYGLTNSGVFVDPDAVRQMVSMGIDETAALNALKQSNNDVMGALEEIQRKRLKQEVTVDDLALASLLSMGFEQSAAEAALREVGGEDVEAACAKLAAAPAPAGAETSKVDEANMANAPAQTEGATDDRAVKAAAALLGIAAVAAAAKAGQVAAGKDAAYEAARELVERELGQCLTRADTEDEVAGAPLVEEQVLLQRYVSFLEAL
;
A
#
# COMPACT_ATOMS: atom_id res chain seq x y z
N MET A 1 -36.06 56.22 54.43
CA MET A 1 -35.67 54.93 55.07
C MET A 1 -34.95 54.10 54.01
N GLN A 2 -33.62 54.22 53.92
CA GLN A 2 -32.61 53.22 54.39
C GLN A 2 -32.66 51.92 53.57
N MET A 3 -31.90 51.81 52.44
CA MET A 3 -30.50 51.31 52.29
C MET A 3 -30.42 49.75 52.19
N PRO A 4 -29.43 49.10 51.52
CA PRO A 4 -28.37 49.61 50.61
C PRO A 4 -28.00 48.73 49.37
N VAL A 5 -27.14 49.37 48.57
CA VAL A 5 -26.16 48.93 47.56
C VAL A 5 -25.36 47.65 47.89
N LYS A 6 -25.05 46.85 46.85
CA LYS A 6 -23.78 46.11 46.74
C LYS A 6 -23.17 46.27 45.34
N SER A 7 -22.12 47.08 45.27
CA SER A 7 -21.12 47.04 44.20
C SER A 7 -20.25 45.80 44.38
N GLN A 8 -19.97 45.07 43.30
CA GLN A 8 -18.73 44.30 43.16
C GLN A 8 -18.00 44.77 41.91
N ARG A 9 -16.76 45.20 42.13
CA ARG A 9 -15.78 45.70 41.19
C ARG A 9 -14.73 44.60 41.06
N LEU A 10 -14.79 43.83 39.98
CA LEU A 10 -13.85 42.79 39.53
C LEU A 10 -14.08 42.70 38.01
N GLU A 11 -13.17 42.76 37.06
CA GLU A 11 -11.71 42.82 36.98
C GLU A 11 -11.39 43.39 35.59
N GLY A 12 -10.69 44.53 35.52
CA GLY A 12 -10.22 45.15 34.27
C GLY A 12 -8.81 44.73 33.87
N LYS A 13 -8.37 43.51 34.25
CA LYS A 13 -6.97 43.06 34.05
C LYS A 13 -6.77 42.01 32.95
N SER A 14 -7.79 41.27 32.53
CA SER A 14 -7.62 40.20 31.52
C SER A 14 -7.68 40.69 30.07
N VAL A 15 -8.34 41.82 29.80
CA VAL A 15 -8.52 42.32 28.42
C VAL A 15 -7.28 43.05 27.91
N VAL A 16 -6.48 43.66 28.79
CA VAL A 16 -5.29 44.42 28.38
C VAL A 16 -4.11 43.48 28.05
N GLU A 17 -3.91 42.40 28.81
CA GLU A 17 -2.86 41.40 28.50
C GLU A 17 -3.15 40.57 27.24
N GLY A 18 -4.42 40.41 26.86
CA GLY A 18 -4.81 39.73 25.62
C GLY A 18 -4.56 40.57 24.37
N VAL A 19 -4.72 41.90 24.47
CA VAL A 19 -4.50 42.82 23.35
C VAL A 19 -3.00 43.04 23.13
N GLU A 20 -2.20 43.23 24.20
CA GLU A 20 -0.74 43.40 24.10
C GLU A 20 -0.02 42.15 23.52
N ARG A 21 -0.49 40.93 23.85
CA ARG A 21 0.05 39.68 23.25
C ARG A 21 -0.36 39.49 21.79
N SER A 22 -1.55 39.96 21.40
CA SER A 22 -1.99 39.89 20.00
C SER A 22 -1.19 40.86 19.12
N GLU A 23 -0.92 42.07 19.61
CA GLU A 23 -0.11 43.07 18.91
C GLU A 23 1.34 42.58 18.77
N SER A 24 1.95 42.01 19.82
CA SER A 24 3.33 41.50 19.75
C SER A 24 3.50 40.32 18.77
N HIS A 25 2.47 39.47 18.61
CA HIS A 25 2.52 38.38 17.64
C HIS A 25 2.35 38.88 16.20
N THR A 26 1.50 39.88 15.98
CA THR A 26 1.35 40.51 14.66
C THR A 26 2.60 41.27 14.23
N THR A 27 3.29 41.94 15.16
CA THR A 27 4.55 42.64 14.85
C THR A 27 5.67 41.65 14.49
N VAL A 28 5.77 40.52 15.20
CA VAL A 28 6.77 39.48 14.88
C VAL A 28 6.50 38.83 13.52
N LEU A 29 5.23 38.63 13.15
CA LEU A 29 4.86 38.12 11.82
C LEU A 29 5.15 39.14 10.70
N GLU A 30 4.93 40.43 10.96
CA GLU A 30 5.23 41.49 9.98
C GLU A 30 6.74 41.68 9.81
N GLU A 31 7.53 41.55 10.89
CA GLU A 31 9.00 41.53 10.85
C GLU A 31 9.54 40.31 10.09
N LEU A 32 8.96 39.12 10.29
CA LEU A 32 9.29 37.92 9.52
C LEU A 32 8.96 38.09 8.03
N ARG A 33 7.83 38.73 7.71
CA ARG A 33 7.42 39.05 6.34
C ARG A 33 8.40 40.03 5.68
N GLN A 34 8.78 41.09 6.38
CA GLN A 34 9.73 42.09 5.87
C GLN A 34 11.15 41.51 5.71
N HIS A 35 11.57 40.62 6.61
CA HIS A 35 12.84 39.90 6.50
C HIS A 35 12.84 38.89 5.34
N ALA A 36 11.71 38.23 5.06
CA ALA A 36 11.56 37.36 3.89
C ALA A 36 11.60 38.16 2.57
N LEU A 37 10.94 39.32 2.52
CA LEU A 37 10.92 40.21 1.35
C LEU A 37 12.30 40.81 1.07
N THR A 38 13.03 41.23 2.08
CA THR A 38 14.41 41.75 1.92
C THR A 38 15.37 40.65 1.45
N LYS A 39 15.24 39.40 1.92
CA LYS A 39 15.99 38.25 1.37
C LYS A 39 15.66 37.96 -0.09
N LEU A 40 14.39 38.07 -0.50
CA LEU A 40 13.97 37.89 -1.89
C LEU A 40 14.47 39.02 -2.79
N GLN A 41 14.44 40.27 -2.32
CA GLN A 41 14.97 41.42 -3.04
C GLN A 41 16.50 41.38 -3.18
N ALA A 42 17.22 40.94 -2.14
CA ALA A 42 18.67 40.72 -2.22
C ALA A 42 19.02 39.60 -3.23
N LYS A 43 18.17 38.57 -3.35
CA LYS A 43 18.32 37.50 -4.33
C LYS A 43 17.99 37.96 -5.75
N ALA A 44 16.99 38.83 -5.93
CA ALA A 44 16.66 39.44 -7.21
C ALA A 44 17.73 40.44 -7.68
N ALA A 45 18.32 41.21 -6.77
CA ALA A 45 19.43 42.12 -7.08
C ALA A 45 20.70 41.38 -7.54
N SER A 46 20.92 40.14 -7.09
CA SER A 46 22.04 39.30 -7.54
C SER A 46 21.88 38.72 -8.95
N VAL A 47 20.68 38.83 -9.53
CA VAL A 47 20.34 38.28 -10.87
C VAL A 47 20.24 39.38 -11.93
N ALA A 48 20.20 40.66 -11.54
CA ALA A 48 20.06 41.78 -12.46
C ALA A 48 21.33 42.65 -12.51
N THR A 49 22.29 42.26 -13.35
CA THR A 49 23.26 43.22 -13.92
C THR A 49 23.59 42.83 -15.37
N PRO A 50 23.09 43.56 -16.37
CA PRO A 50 23.64 43.50 -17.73
C PRO A 50 24.45 44.78 -17.98
N GLN A 51 25.76 44.65 -18.18
CA GLN A 51 26.55 45.69 -18.84
C GLN A 51 27.00 45.21 -20.22
N ALA A 52 26.56 45.96 -21.23
CA ALA A 52 26.97 45.84 -22.62
C ALA A 52 28.33 46.52 -22.84
N SER A 53 29.24 45.89 -23.59
CA SER A 53 29.97 46.51 -24.72
C SER A 53 30.88 45.49 -25.42
N GLY A 54 31.05 45.64 -26.73
CA GLY A 54 32.32 45.33 -27.42
C GLY A 54 32.38 44.03 -28.23
N TYR A 55 32.35 44.18 -29.56
CA TYR A 55 32.74 43.17 -30.54
C TYR A 55 34.16 42.62 -30.29
N ALA A 56 34.31 41.30 -30.14
CA ALA A 56 35.50 40.53 -30.50
C ALA A 56 35.17 39.03 -30.64
N SER A 57 35.60 38.42 -31.75
CA SER A 57 35.48 37.00 -32.11
C SER A 57 36.16 36.02 -31.10
N PRO A 58 35.88 34.70 -31.17
CA PRO A 58 35.69 33.85 -30.00
C PRO A 58 37.00 33.32 -29.41
N LYS A 59 37.09 33.32 -28.08
CA LYS A 59 38.06 32.51 -27.34
C LYS A 59 37.32 31.44 -26.55
N SER A 60 37.75 30.20 -26.76
CA SER A 60 37.32 28.96 -26.13
C SER A 60 37.01 29.10 -24.63
N SER A 61 35.73 29.09 -24.25
CA SER A 61 35.25 29.07 -22.86
C SER A 61 34.64 27.70 -22.45
N GLY A 62 34.97 26.63 -23.18
CA GLY A 62 34.39 25.30 -22.97
C GLY A 62 35.10 24.39 -21.97
N ASP A 63 36.13 24.88 -21.26
CA ASP A 63 37.05 24.02 -20.48
C ASP A 63 36.81 24.04 -18.96
N ILE A 64 35.87 24.87 -18.49
CA ILE A 64 35.55 25.04 -17.06
C ILE A 64 34.06 24.74 -16.83
N VAL A 65 33.78 23.85 -15.89
CA VAL A 65 32.44 23.44 -15.44
C VAL A 65 32.28 23.83 -13.98
N THR A 66 31.14 24.44 -13.64
CA THR A 66 30.81 24.75 -12.24
C THR A 66 29.96 23.64 -11.65
N LEU A 67 30.46 22.93 -10.63
CA LEU A 67 29.69 21.97 -9.84
C LEU A 67 28.92 22.72 -8.75
N LEU A 68 27.60 22.62 -8.76
CA LEU A 68 26.73 23.24 -7.75
C LEU A 68 25.92 22.17 -7.03
N GLY A 69 26.10 22.03 -5.73
CA GLY A 69 25.50 20.92 -4.98
C GLY A 69 25.24 21.19 -3.52
N LYS A 70 24.36 20.38 -2.93
CA LYS A 70 24.11 20.37 -1.49
C LYS A 70 24.69 19.11 -0.86
N VAL A 71 25.31 19.27 0.29
CA VAL A 71 25.83 18.16 1.10
C VAL A 71 24.72 17.58 1.96
N LEU A 72 24.50 16.27 1.83
CA LEU A 72 23.65 15.46 2.69
C LEU A 72 24.53 14.66 3.65
N GLY A 73 24.23 14.73 4.94
CA GLY A 73 24.99 14.10 6.02
C GLY A 73 25.59 15.10 7.03
N ALA A 74 26.25 14.57 8.07
CA ALA A 74 26.92 15.39 9.08
C ALA A 74 28.13 16.09 8.47
N CYS A 75 28.03 17.41 8.29
CA CYS A 75 29.11 18.27 7.79
C CYS A 75 29.53 19.25 8.88
N PRO A 76 30.84 19.44 9.16
CA PRO A 76 31.31 20.36 10.18
C PRO A 76 31.08 21.84 9.84
N THR A 77 30.79 22.17 8.58
CA THR A 77 30.58 23.55 8.12
C THR A 77 29.09 23.95 8.13
N GLN A 78 28.78 25.18 8.56
CA GLN A 78 27.41 25.73 8.58
C GLN A 78 26.83 25.96 7.16
N HIS A 79 27.69 26.00 6.13
CA HIS A 79 27.29 26.14 4.73
C HIS A 79 27.20 24.76 4.06
N ARG A 80 25.97 24.27 3.85
CA ARG A 80 25.69 22.98 3.18
C ARG A 80 25.66 23.07 1.64
N GLU A 81 25.94 24.24 1.06
CA GLU A 81 25.95 24.47 -0.39
C GLU A 81 27.39 24.64 -0.87
N VAL A 82 27.75 23.94 -1.95
CA VAL A 82 29.06 23.99 -2.59
C VAL A 82 28.94 24.52 -4.01
N ARG A 83 29.87 25.39 -4.38
CA ARG A 83 30.05 25.90 -5.74
C ARG A 83 31.52 25.80 -6.11
N LEU A 84 31.91 24.68 -6.73
CA LEU A 84 33.28 24.39 -7.12
C LEU A 84 33.46 24.55 -8.63
N GLN A 85 34.48 25.31 -9.06
CA GLN A 85 34.84 25.41 -10.48
C GLN A 85 35.94 24.41 -10.81
N VAL A 86 35.67 23.54 -11.78
CA VAL A 86 36.50 22.39 -12.14
C VAL A 86 36.81 22.43 -13.64
N ARG A 87 38.01 22.01 -14.04
CA ARG A 87 38.35 21.87 -15.47
C ARG A 87 37.88 20.52 -16.01
N CYS A 88 37.43 20.48 -17.25
CA CYS A 88 36.99 19.25 -17.93
C CYS A 88 38.07 18.15 -17.99
N SER A 89 39.35 18.53 -17.87
CA SER A 89 40.52 17.65 -17.87
C SER A 89 40.85 17.01 -16.51
N GLN A 90 40.20 17.43 -15.42
CA GLN A 90 40.46 16.87 -14.08
C GLN A 90 39.82 15.48 -13.92
N THR A 91 40.50 14.62 -13.17
CA THR A 91 40.01 13.27 -12.82
C THR A 91 38.97 13.34 -11.71
N GLY A 92 38.10 12.34 -11.62
CA GLY A 92 37.11 12.30 -10.54
C GLY A 92 37.73 12.23 -9.14
N GLU A 93 38.94 11.69 -9.01
CA GLU A 93 39.70 11.65 -7.75
C GLU A 93 40.13 13.05 -7.31
N GLU A 94 40.71 13.85 -8.21
CA GLU A 94 41.12 15.24 -7.93
C GLU A 94 39.93 16.11 -7.50
N ILE A 95 38.78 15.91 -8.15
CA ILE A 95 37.54 16.64 -7.85
C ILE A 95 37.00 16.25 -6.47
N ARG A 96 37.03 14.94 -6.14
CA ARG A 96 36.65 14.47 -4.80
C ARG A 96 37.55 15.04 -3.72
N GLN A 97 38.87 15.08 -3.95
CA GLN A 97 39.82 15.66 -2.99
C GLN A 97 39.56 17.16 -2.77
N GLN A 98 39.28 17.93 -3.84
CA GLN A 98 38.91 19.34 -3.73
C GLN A 98 37.62 19.54 -2.92
N LEU A 99 36.58 18.74 -3.19
CA LEU A 99 35.31 18.78 -2.45
C LEU A 99 35.50 18.39 -0.97
N CYS A 100 36.33 17.39 -0.69
CA CYS A 100 36.67 17.00 0.69
C CYS A 100 37.38 18.13 1.43
N ASN A 101 38.30 18.83 0.77
CA ASN A 101 39.01 19.98 1.35
C ASN A 101 38.10 21.18 1.59
N GLU A 102 37.20 21.51 0.66
CA GLU A 102 36.24 22.61 0.81
C GLU A 102 35.18 22.34 1.89
N LEU A 103 34.80 21.07 2.08
CA LEU A 103 33.77 20.66 3.02
C LEU A 103 34.28 20.20 4.39
N GLY A 104 35.59 19.99 4.53
CA GLY A 104 36.19 19.41 5.73
C GLY A 104 35.74 17.97 5.98
N LEU A 105 35.52 17.19 4.91
CA LEU A 105 35.04 15.80 4.97
C LEU A 105 36.15 14.82 4.61
N SER A 106 36.14 13.62 5.20
CA SER A 106 37.11 12.56 4.89
C SER A 106 36.81 11.81 3.60
N SER A 107 35.53 11.72 3.20
CA SER A 107 35.10 11.10 1.96
C SER A 107 33.77 11.70 1.51
N VAL A 108 33.61 11.89 0.19
CA VAL A 108 32.38 12.43 -0.41
C VAL A 108 32.02 11.62 -1.65
N LYS A 109 30.78 11.16 -1.71
CA LYS A 109 30.21 10.56 -2.92
C LYS A 109 29.50 11.64 -3.73
N VAL A 110 29.90 11.80 -4.99
CA VAL A 110 29.38 12.82 -5.90
C VAL A 110 28.51 12.16 -6.96
N ILE A 111 27.26 12.61 -7.11
CA ILE A 111 26.27 12.04 -8.04
C ILE A 111 25.68 13.15 -8.90
N ALA A 112 25.61 12.97 -10.22
CA ALA A 112 24.94 13.88 -11.14
C ALA A 112 24.16 13.09 -12.19
N GLY A 113 22.89 13.46 -12.43
CA GLY A 113 22.07 12.81 -13.47
C GLY A 113 21.97 11.28 -13.35
N GLY A 114 21.92 10.76 -12.12
CA GLY A 114 21.88 9.31 -11.85
C GLY A 114 23.22 8.57 -12.00
N LYS A 115 24.32 9.27 -12.28
CA LYS A 115 25.67 8.68 -12.41
C LYS A 115 26.57 9.10 -11.24
N ASN A 116 27.33 8.15 -10.70
CA ASN A 116 28.37 8.43 -9.70
C ASN A 116 29.65 8.88 -10.40
N LEU A 117 30.34 9.86 -9.81
CA LEU A 117 31.66 10.28 -10.27
C LEU A 117 32.67 9.13 -10.11
N GLN A 118 33.40 8.77 -11.16
CA GLN A 118 34.41 7.70 -11.15
C GLN A 118 35.82 8.28 -10.98
N ASP A 119 36.68 7.66 -10.16
CA ASP A 119 38.03 8.17 -9.85
C ASP A 119 38.95 8.14 -11.09
N GLY A 120 38.92 7.06 -11.86
CA GLY A 120 39.88 6.79 -12.94
C GLY A 120 39.60 7.46 -14.28
N ALA A 121 38.59 8.32 -14.41
CA ALA A 121 38.22 8.97 -15.66
C ALA A 121 38.11 10.49 -15.52
N THR A 122 38.37 11.24 -16.60
CA THR A 122 38.19 12.70 -16.62
C THR A 122 36.72 13.08 -16.67
N LEU A 123 36.40 14.29 -16.21
CA LEU A 123 35.03 14.81 -16.16
C LEU A 123 34.35 14.81 -17.56
N SER A 124 35.10 15.17 -18.60
CA SER A 124 34.62 15.14 -20.00
C SER A 124 34.35 13.73 -20.52
N ALA A 125 35.21 12.75 -20.19
CA ALA A 125 35.04 11.35 -20.60
C ALA A 125 33.82 10.69 -19.92
N GLN A 126 33.44 11.16 -18.73
CA GLN A 126 32.27 10.66 -18.00
C GLN A 126 30.95 11.28 -18.48
N GLY A 127 31.00 12.23 -19.42
CA GLY A 127 29.81 12.93 -19.93
C GLY A 127 29.21 13.93 -18.96
N TRP A 128 30.01 14.45 -18.02
CA TRP A 128 29.62 15.51 -17.09
C TRP A 128 29.82 16.89 -17.76
N CYS A 129 29.32 17.02 -18.99
CA CYS A 129 29.38 18.24 -19.77
C CYS A 129 28.26 19.19 -19.30
N ALA A 130 28.58 20.47 -19.14
CA ALA A 130 27.57 21.46 -18.80
C ALA A 130 26.56 21.67 -19.94
N ASP A 131 25.33 22.02 -19.60
CA ASP A 131 24.37 22.50 -20.59
C ASP A 131 24.94 23.73 -21.33
N PRO A 132 24.82 23.79 -22.68
CA PRO A 132 25.40 24.88 -23.48
C PRO A 132 24.84 26.27 -23.15
N ALA A 133 23.76 26.35 -22.36
CA ALA A 133 23.15 27.60 -21.92
C ALA A 133 23.55 28.04 -20.49
N SER A 134 24.13 27.19 -19.64
CA SER A 134 24.37 27.55 -18.22
C SER A 134 25.75 27.28 -17.64
N GLY A 135 26.58 26.38 -18.22
CA GLY A 135 27.93 26.13 -17.68
C GLY A 135 27.97 25.48 -16.28
N VAL A 136 26.81 25.14 -15.71
CA VAL A 136 26.66 24.59 -14.34
C VAL A 136 26.15 23.16 -14.40
N VAL A 137 26.82 22.26 -13.66
CA VAL A 137 26.38 20.88 -13.42
C VAL A 137 25.91 20.77 -11.98
N ARG A 138 24.65 20.37 -11.78
CA ARG A 138 24.10 20.17 -10.43
C ARG A 138 24.51 18.80 -9.90
N VAL A 139 25.12 18.78 -8.72
CA VAL A 139 25.66 17.57 -8.09
C VAL A 139 25.04 17.32 -6.72
N LEU A 140 24.79 16.07 -6.40
CA LEU A 140 24.44 15.61 -5.05
C LEU A 140 25.71 15.14 -4.36
N LEU A 141 25.96 15.65 -3.15
CA LEU A 141 27.15 15.33 -2.35
C LEU A 141 26.69 14.56 -1.12
N LEU A 142 27.06 13.28 -0.99
CA LEU A 142 26.81 12.52 0.23
C LEU A 142 28.10 12.43 1.03
N ALA A 143 28.06 12.88 2.28
CA ALA A 143 29.15 12.68 3.23
C ALA A 143 29.25 11.19 3.56
N GLY A 144 30.39 10.58 3.26
CA GLY A 144 30.64 9.18 3.61
C GLY A 144 31.31 9.06 4.97
N PRO A 145 31.16 7.93 5.68
CA PRO A 145 32.07 7.59 6.77
C PRO A 145 33.52 7.55 6.24
N PRO A 146 34.54 7.76 7.09
CA PRO A 146 35.94 7.66 6.67
C PRO A 146 36.15 6.32 5.96
N ALA A 147 36.50 6.37 4.68
CA ALA A 147 36.73 5.16 3.90
C ALA A 147 37.90 4.40 4.54
N PRO A 148 37.81 3.07 4.72
CA PRO A 148 38.93 2.29 5.19
C PRO A 148 40.02 2.31 4.11
N SER A 149 41.09 3.08 4.36
CA SER A 149 42.36 2.83 3.70
C SER A 149 42.70 1.35 3.90
N LYS A 150 42.93 0.59 2.83
CA LYS A 150 43.68 -0.65 2.93
C LYS A 150 45.11 -0.28 3.33
N PRO A 151 45.62 -0.78 4.46
CA PRO A 151 47.01 -1.21 4.45
C PRO A 151 47.15 -2.67 4.83
N ALA A 152 48.24 -3.22 4.33
CA ALA A 152 48.68 -4.58 4.50
C ALA A 152 48.81 -5.00 5.98
N ALA A 153 48.70 -6.30 6.18
CA ALA A 153 48.83 -7.02 7.43
C ALA A 153 50.01 -6.59 8.31
N THR A 154 49.78 -6.35 9.61
CA THR A 154 50.52 -7.00 10.73
C THR A 154 49.88 -6.76 12.11
N ALA A 155 49.64 -7.86 12.83
CA ALA A 155 49.79 -8.13 14.27
C ALA A 155 49.26 -7.17 15.40
N GLN A 156 48.23 -7.70 16.09
CA GLN A 156 48.06 -7.89 17.56
C GLN A 156 47.66 -6.74 18.55
N PRO A 157 46.99 -7.10 19.68
CA PRO A 157 46.07 -6.22 20.42
C PRO A 157 46.54 -5.85 21.85
N LYS A 158 46.02 -4.73 22.40
CA LYS A 158 45.96 -4.41 23.83
C LYS A 158 44.63 -3.66 24.08
N ALA A 159 43.66 -4.19 24.82
CA ALA A 159 43.56 -4.41 26.28
C ALA A 159 42.62 -3.37 26.90
N ALA A 160 41.68 -3.87 27.70
CA ALA A 160 40.46 -3.24 28.18
C ALA A 160 40.64 -2.03 29.10
N ALA A 161 39.65 -1.12 29.05
CA ALA A 161 39.13 -0.39 30.21
C ALA A 161 37.65 -0.02 29.96
N GLN A 162 36.74 -0.63 30.72
CA GLN A 162 35.38 -0.15 31.01
C GLN A 162 35.47 1.04 32.01
N PRO A 163 34.44 1.90 32.28
CA PRO A 163 33.02 1.52 32.36
C PRO A 163 31.96 2.61 32.03
N SER A 164 30.69 2.19 32.21
CA SER A 164 29.49 2.97 32.61
C SER A 164 28.53 3.53 31.55
N ALA A 165 27.33 2.93 31.57
CA ALA A 165 25.99 3.50 31.48
C ALA A 165 25.82 4.92 30.90
N ALA A 166 25.25 5.00 29.70
CA ALA A 166 24.11 5.88 29.34
C ALA A 166 23.91 5.85 27.81
N SER A 167 22.64 5.83 27.41
CA SER A 167 22.12 6.03 26.04
C SER A 167 22.63 5.07 24.95
N ASP A 168 21.85 4.02 24.68
CA ASP A 168 21.81 3.44 23.35
C ASP A 168 21.43 4.54 22.33
N PRO A 169 22.20 4.75 21.26
CA PRO A 169 21.73 5.55 20.14
C PRO A 169 20.63 4.75 19.44
N MET A 170 19.44 5.37 19.32
CA MET A 170 18.37 4.94 18.43
C MET A 170 18.97 4.45 17.09
N THR A 171 18.79 3.17 16.80
CA THR A 171 19.05 2.61 15.48
C THR A 171 17.91 3.04 14.56
N ASP A 172 18.21 3.86 13.56
CA ASP A 172 17.29 4.33 12.49
C ASP A 172 16.76 3.20 11.56
N ASP A 173 16.67 1.96 12.02
CA ASP A 173 16.46 0.74 11.20
C ASP A 173 15.07 0.10 11.38
N ASP A 174 14.08 0.83 11.94
CA ASP A 174 12.72 0.32 12.20
C ASP A 174 11.82 0.24 10.93
N CYS A 175 12.36 0.39 9.73
CA CYS A 175 11.55 0.37 8.51
C CYS A 175 11.62 -0.98 7.78
N CYS A 176 10.51 -1.73 7.81
CA CYS A 176 10.32 -2.88 6.92
C CYS A 176 10.62 -2.49 5.46
N THR A 177 11.50 -3.23 4.80
CA THR A 177 11.87 -3.02 3.40
C THR A 177 10.84 -3.62 2.45
N ILE A 178 10.84 -3.19 1.18
CA ILE A 178 10.01 -3.76 0.12
C ILE A 178 10.22 -5.28 -0.01
N ALA A 179 11.47 -5.75 0.07
CA ALA A 179 11.80 -7.16 -0.04
C ALA A 179 11.20 -8.00 1.11
N GLN A 180 11.29 -7.49 2.34
CA GLN A 180 10.70 -8.13 3.53
C GLN A 180 9.17 -8.19 3.43
N LEU A 181 8.53 -7.11 2.98
CA LEU A 181 7.08 -7.05 2.76
C LEU A 181 6.61 -8.03 1.68
N ARG A 182 7.38 -8.17 0.59
CA ARG A 182 7.11 -9.15 -0.47
C ARG A 182 7.26 -10.58 0.04
N GLU A 183 8.33 -10.86 0.77
CA GLU A 183 8.56 -12.19 1.37
C GLU A 183 7.47 -12.55 2.38
N ALA A 184 7.05 -11.60 3.23
CA ALA A 184 5.93 -11.79 4.15
C ALA A 184 4.62 -12.07 3.42
N ALA A 185 4.26 -11.27 2.41
CA ALA A 185 3.08 -11.49 1.59
C ALA A 185 3.08 -12.86 0.88
N GLU A 186 4.24 -13.28 0.38
CA GLU A 186 4.45 -14.57 -0.26
C GLU A 186 4.21 -15.75 0.69
N ARG A 187 4.85 -15.72 1.85
CA ARG A 187 4.71 -16.80 2.85
C ARG A 187 3.30 -16.85 3.43
N LEU A 188 2.69 -15.70 3.73
CA LEU A 188 1.30 -15.65 4.18
C LEU A 188 0.35 -16.27 3.14
N THR A 189 0.50 -15.88 1.86
CA THR A 189 -0.31 -16.47 0.78
C THR A 189 -0.09 -17.98 0.65
N ALA A 190 1.13 -18.47 0.86
CA ALA A 190 1.46 -19.90 0.81
C ALA A 190 0.97 -20.70 2.04
N GLU A 191 0.96 -20.09 3.22
CA GLU A 191 0.43 -20.66 4.47
C GLU A 191 -1.10 -20.78 4.46
N GLY A 192 -1.77 -20.30 3.41
CA GLY A 192 -3.23 -20.15 3.38
C GLY A 192 -3.71 -19.01 4.28
N PHE A 193 -2.79 -18.22 4.86
CA PHE A 193 -3.09 -16.94 5.47
C PHE A 193 -3.43 -15.97 4.33
N GLY A 194 -4.68 -16.04 3.88
CA GLY A 194 -5.04 -15.42 2.63
C GLY A 194 -5.94 -16.21 1.70
N ASP A 195 -6.93 -16.91 2.27
CA ASP A 195 -8.28 -16.74 1.75
C ASP A 195 -8.69 -15.25 1.89
N PHE A 196 -7.96 -14.35 1.23
CA PHE A 196 -8.25 -12.94 1.16
C PHE A 196 -9.44 -12.79 0.26
N GLU A 197 -10.58 -12.61 0.90
CA GLU A 197 -11.83 -12.37 0.25
C GLU A 197 -11.92 -10.88 0.00
N LEU A 198 -11.71 -10.48 -1.24
CA LEU A 198 -12.01 -9.12 -1.66
C LEU A 198 -13.50 -8.90 -1.42
N SER A 199 -13.92 -7.76 -0.89
CA SER A 199 -15.34 -7.42 -0.89
C SER A 199 -15.66 -6.53 -2.08
N ASP A 200 -16.88 -6.59 -2.57
CA ASP A 200 -17.43 -5.53 -3.40
C ASP A 200 -17.73 -4.32 -2.50
N ALA A 201 -17.36 -3.13 -2.96
CA ALA A 201 -17.56 -1.87 -2.21
C ALA A 201 -19.04 -1.57 -1.98
N SER A 202 -19.89 -1.91 -2.95
CA SER A 202 -21.30 -1.54 -2.97
C SER A 202 -22.18 -2.54 -2.22
N THR A 203 -21.84 -3.83 -2.29
CA THR A 203 -22.65 -4.90 -1.69
C THR A 203 -22.05 -5.48 -0.41
N GLY A 204 -20.76 -5.23 -0.14
CA GLY A 204 -20.04 -5.85 0.98
C GLY A 204 -19.81 -7.36 0.84
N ARG A 205 -20.27 -7.97 -0.27
CA ARG A 205 -20.14 -9.40 -0.57
C ARG A 205 -18.75 -9.76 -1.01
N LEU A 206 -18.38 -11.01 -0.79
CA LEU A 206 -17.09 -11.54 -1.20
C LEU A 206 -16.99 -11.72 -2.72
N VAL A 207 -15.84 -11.34 -3.26
CA VAL A 207 -15.43 -11.44 -4.67
C VAL A 207 -14.22 -12.36 -4.73
N ALA A 208 -14.32 -13.38 -5.58
CA ALA A 208 -13.25 -14.33 -5.76
C ALA A 208 -12.10 -13.72 -6.58
N VAL A 209 -10.87 -13.87 -6.07
CA VAL A 209 -9.65 -13.46 -6.76
C VAL A 209 -9.00 -14.67 -7.41
N PRO A 210 -8.63 -14.61 -8.71
CA PRO A 210 -7.93 -15.68 -9.39
C PRO A 210 -6.67 -16.10 -8.62
N PRO A 211 -6.39 -17.41 -8.51
CA PRO A 211 -5.27 -17.90 -7.70
C PRO A 211 -3.93 -17.34 -8.18
N GLY A 212 -3.75 -17.17 -9.49
CA GLY A 212 -2.54 -16.60 -10.08
C GLY A 212 -2.29 -15.13 -9.70
N ALA A 213 -3.33 -14.33 -9.47
CA ALA A 213 -3.24 -12.90 -9.17
C ALA A 213 -3.17 -12.58 -7.68
N ARG A 214 -3.44 -13.57 -6.82
CA ARG A 214 -3.65 -13.38 -5.38
C ARG A 214 -2.42 -12.82 -4.66
N GLN A 215 -1.26 -13.44 -4.85
CA GLN A 215 -0.02 -13.01 -4.23
C GLN A 215 0.34 -11.57 -4.61
N ALA A 216 0.23 -11.24 -5.91
CA ALA A 216 0.52 -9.91 -6.41
C ALA A 216 -0.44 -8.87 -5.81
N LEU A 217 -1.72 -9.22 -5.62
CA LEU A 217 -2.72 -8.33 -5.05
C LEU A 217 -2.47 -8.06 -3.57
N VAL A 218 -2.20 -9.10 -2.79
CA VAL A 218 -1.86 -9.00 -1.36
C VAL A 218 -0.64 -8.09 -1.17
N THR A 219 0.39 -8.34 -1.98
CA THR A 219 1.61 -7.54 -1.98
C THR A 219 1.31 -6.08 -2.34
N ALA A 220 0.48 -5.84 -3.36
CA ALA A 220 0.11 -4.48 -3.77
C ALA A 220 -0.60 -3.71 -2.65
N ILE A 221 -1.55 -4.35 -1.97
CA ILE A 221 -2.32 -3.75 -0.87
C ILE A 221 -1.39 -3.41 0.30
N ALA A 222 -0.55 -4.35 0.72
CA ALA A 222 0.38 -4.13 1.84
C ALA A 222 1.40 -3.02 1.55
N LEU A 223 1.96 -2.99 0.33
CA LEU A 223 2.89 -1.94 -0.09
C LEU A 223 2.19 -0.57 -0.18
N HIS A 224 0.96 -0.52 -0.71
CA HIS A 224 0.18 0.71 -0.78
C HIS A 224 -0.08 1.26 0.61
N ALA A 225 -0.54 0.42 1.52
CA ALA A 225 -0.77 0.80 2.92
C ALA A 225 0.49 1.32 3.60
N ARG A 226 1.62 0.60 3.49
CA ARG A 226 2.91 1.08 4.02
C ARG A 226 3.32 2.41 3.41
N GLY A 227 3.10 2.60 2.11
CA GLY A 227 3.33 3.87 1.43
C GLY A 227 2.50 5.01 2.02
N ARG A 228 1.24 4.78 2.39
CA ARG A 228 0.40 5.80 3.04
C ARG A 228 0.84 6.12 4.47
N GLU A 229 1.28 5.13 5.24
CA GLU A 229 1.84 5.39 6.57
C GLU A 229 3.06 6.31 6.47
N LEU A 230 3.95 6.00 5.53
CA LEU A 230 5.12 6.84 5.27
C LEU A 230 4.74 8.24 4.80
N LEU A 231 3.63 8.42 4.07
CA LEU A 231 3.13 9.75 3.72
C LEU A 231 2.61 10.55 4.93
N ALA A 232 2.20 9.88 6.00
CA ALA A 232 1.77 10.52 7.24
C ALA A 232 2.95 10.91 8.16
N GLU A 233 4.17 10.40 7.90
CA GLU A 233 5.38 10.76 8.63
C GLU A 233 5.98 12.08 8.09
N GLU A 234 6.38 12.98 8.99
CA GLU A 234 6.98 14.28 8.62
C GLU A 234 8.44 14.13 8.09
N ASP A 235 8.88 15.11 7.29
CA ASP A 235 10.25 15.32 6.75
C ASP A 235 10.84 14.34 5.71
N VAL A 236 10.84 13.02 5.95
CA VAL A 236 11.54 12.03 5.07
C VAL A 236 10.58 11.01 4.46
N GLY A 237 9.32 11.02 4.90
CA GLY A 237 8.27 10.07 4.53
C GLY A 237 8.00 10.00 3.03
N ALA A 238 7.89 11.15 2.36
CA ALA A 238 7.51 11.21 0.94
C ALA A 238 8.47 10.47 0.00
N MET A 239 9.79 10.54 0.24
CA MET A 239 10.78 9.87 -0.62
C MET A 239 10.68 8.35 -0.48
N LYS A 240 10.61 7.84 0.75
CA LYS A 240 10.44 6.40 1.02
C LYS A 240 9.08 5.93 0.48
N ALA A 241 8.03 6.70 0.70
CA ALA A 241 6.69 6.39 0.23
C ALA A 241 6.64 6.16 -1.29
N VAL A 242 7.33 6.99 -2.09
CA VAL A 242 7.40 6.79 -3.55
C VAL A 242 7.91 5.40 -3.92
N GLU A 243 8.94 4.88 -3.23
CA GLU A 243 9.48 3.54 -3.51
C GLU A 243 8.42 2.45 -3.29
N PHE A 244 7.70 2.50 -2.17
CA PHE A 244 6.64 1.55 -1.84
C PHE A 244 5.43 1.67 -2.78
N LEU A 245 4.98 2.89 -3.07
CA LEU A 245 3.79 3.14 -3.87
C LEU A 245 4.02 2.79 -5.35
N VAL A 246 5.21 3.06 -5.90
CA VAL A 246 5.54 2.66 -7.28
C VAL A 246 5.64 1.15 -7.40
N GLU A 247 6.25 0.46 -6.43
CA GLU A 247 6.27 -1.00 -6.42
C GLU A 247 4.85 -1.59 -6.26
N ALA A 248 3.99 -0.98 -5.44
CA ALA A 248 2.58 -1.35 -5.34
C ALA A 248 1.88 -1.24 -6.71
N SER A 249 2.18 -0.19 -7.49
CA SER A 249 1.63 -0.01 -8.84
C SER A 249 2.06 -1.16 -9.76
N SER A 250 3.34 -1.54 -9.73
CA SER A 250 3.85 -2.69 -10.50
C SER A 250 3.24 -4.02 -10.05
N CYS A 251 2.90 -4.18 -8.78
CA CYS A 251 2.17 -5.35 -8.29
C CYS A 251 0.74 -5.40 -8.85
N PHE A 252 0.04 -4.27 -8.90
CA PHE A 252 -1.29 -4.19 -9.51
C PHE A 252 -1.28 -4.47 -11.02
N ASP A 253 -0.25 -4.03 -11.73
CA ASP A 253 -0.09 -4.34 -13.16
C ASP A 253 0.12 -5.85 -13.37
N ARG A 254 0.92 -6.51 -12.51
CA ARG A 254 1.06 -7.98 -12.51
C ARG A 254 -0.27 -8.71 -12.24
N CYS A 255 -1.13 -8.18 -11.36
CA CYS A 255 -2.46 -8.76 -11.14
C CYS A 255 -3.30 -8.78 -12.43
N ARG A 256 -3.23 -7.70 -13.20
CA ARG A 256 -3.93 -7.56 -14.49
C ARG A 256 -3.41 -8.59 -15.50
N GLU A 257 -2.10 -8.76 -15.59
CA GLU A 257 -1.46 -9.76 -16.46
C GLU A 257 -1.83 -11.20 -16.08
N GLN A 258 -2.09 -11.46 -14.79
CA GLN A 258 -2.47 -12.76 -14.24
C GLN A 258 -3.98 -13.05 -14.31
N GLY A 259 -4.72 -12.35 -15.18
CA GLY A 259 -6.13 -12.62 -15.47
C GLY A 259 -7.14 -11.96 -14.53
N ALA A 260 -6.71 -11.03 -13.66
CA ALA A 260 -7.61 -10.27 -12.78
C ALA A 260 -8.00 -8.89 -13.35
N ALA A 261 -7.92 -8.69 -14.67
CA ALA A 261 -8.17 -7.39 -15.31
C ALA A 261 -9.56 -6.80 -14.97
N ASP A 262 -10.61 -7.62 -14.97
CA ASP A 262 -11.98 -7.19 -14.67
C ASP A 262 -12.16 -6.75 -13.22
N ILE A 263 -11.46 -7.43 -12.29
CA ILE A 263 -11.44 -7.08 -10.86
C ILE A 263 -10.67 -5.77 -10.69
N MET A 264 -9.51 -5.64 -11.34
CA MET A 264 -8.67 -4.45 -11.31
C MET A 264 -9.37 -3.20 -11.85
N ASP A 265 -10.26 -3.36 -12.83
CA ASP A 265 -11.04 -2.24 -13.39
C ASP A 265 -12.19 -1.78 -12.49
N LYS A 266 -12.63 -2.65 -11.56
CA LYS A 266 -13.66 -2.36 -10.54
C LYS A 266 -13.06 -1.92 -9.21
N LEU A 267 -11.78 -2.20 -8.97
CA LEU A 267 -11.06 -1.85 -7.75
C LEU A 267 -10.76 -0.35 -7.70
N ALA A 268 -11.48 0.38 -6.83
CA ALA A 268 -11.21 1.78 -6.52
C ALA A 268 -9.77 2.05 -6.06
N ASN A 269 -9.16 1.05 -5.40
CA ASN A 269 -7.84 1.12 -4.82
C ASN A 269 -6.75 1.47 -5.83
N TYR A 270 -6.86 1.03 -7.09
CA TYR A 270 -5.85 1.36 -8.09
C TYR A 270 -5.88 2.85 -8.46
N GLY A 271 -7.07 3.44 -8.64
CA GLY A 271 -7.22 4.87 -8.87
C GLY A 271 -6.68 5.70 -7.70
N GLN A 272 -6.98 5.27 -6.47
CA GLN A 272 -6.47 5.89 -5.25
C GLN A 272 -4.95 5.81 -5.16
N LEU A 273 -4.35 4.65 -5.46
CA LEU A 273 -2.90 4.50 -5.49
C LEU A 273 -2.24 5.48 -6.45
N GLN A 274 -2.80 5.68 -7.65
CA GLN A 274 -2.25 6.65 -8.60
C GLN A 274 -2.30 8.07 -8.04
N LEU A 275 -3.37 8.45 -7.33
CA LEU A 275 -3.45 9.74 -6.64
C LEU A 275 -2.43 9.85 -5.50
N ASP A 276 -2.20 8.80 -4.73
CA ASP A 276 -1.24 8.79 -3.62
C ASP A 276 0.21 8.91 -4.12
N ILE A 277 0.55 8.30 -5.26
CA ILE A 277 1.84 8.49 -5.93
C ILE A 277 2.02 9.95 -6.37
N CYS A 278 0.99 10.52 -7.02
CA CYS A 278 1.03 11.93 -7.42
C CYS A 278 1.09 12.89 -6.23
N TRP A 279 0.47 12.52 -5.10
CA TRP A 279 0.59 13.25 -3.84
C TRP A 279 2.03 13.23 -3.32
N ALA A 280 2.65 12.06 -3.28
CA ALA A 280 4.06 11.92 -2.92
C ALA A 280 4.98 12.78 -3.82
N TYR A 281 4.73 12.78 -5.13
CA TYR A 281 5.46 13.64 -6.07
C TYR A 281 5.25 15.14 -5.78
N ALA A 282 4.03 15.56 -5.46
CA ALA A 282 3.73 16.95 -5.12
C ALA A 282 4.44 17.39 -3.83
N LEU A 283 4.54 16.50 -2.83
CA LEU A 283 5.30 16.76 -1.60
C LEU A 283 6.81 16.90 -1.86
N LEU A 284 7.37 16.04 -2.72
CA LEU A 284 8.78 16.11 -3.10
C LEU A 284 9.12 17.37 -3.91
N GLY A 285 8.18 17.84 -4.74
CA GLY A 285 8.34 19.07 -5.53
C GLY A 285 9.42 19.00 -6.62
N ASP A 286 9.86 17.79 -7.00
CA ASP A 286 10.82 17.60 -8.08
C ASP A 286 10.10 17.52 -9.44
N ALA A 287 10.49 18.43 -10.35
CA ALA A 287 9.95 18.51 -11.70
C ALA A 287 10.28 17.27 -12.56
N SER A 288 11.27 16.46 -12.16
CA SER A 288 11.62 15.21 -12.85
C SER A 288 10.46 14.21 -12.89
N TYR A 289 9.59 14.21 -11.87
CA TYR A 289 8.41 13.34 -11.78
C TYR A 289 7.20 13.84 -12.58
N LEU A 290 7.24 15.08 -13.11
CA LEU A 290 6.07 15.71 -13.73
C LEU A 290 5.46 14.89 -14.90
N PRO A 291 6.25 14.33 -15.84
CA PRO A 291 5.70 13.53 -16.94
C PRO A 291 4.98 12.26 -16.44
N ASP A 292 5.55 11.58 -15.45
CA ASP A 292 4.94 10.40 -14.85
C ASP A 292 3.68 10.79 -14.05
N ALA A 293 3.72 11.89 -13.31
CA ALA A 293 2.56 12.44 -12.61
C ALA A 293 1.38 12.71 -13.55
N GLU A 294 1.61 13.35 -14.71
CA GLU A 294 0.56 13.60 -15.70
C GLU A 294 -0.06 12.29 -16.22
N ALA A 295 0.76 11.27 -16.52
CA ALA A 295 0.27 9.97 -16.97
C ALA A 295 -0.59 9.26 -15.91
N ARG A 296 -0.13 9.28 -14.65
CA ARG A 296 -0.86 8.68 -13.51
C ARG A 296 -2.16 9.41 -13.20
N LEU A 297 -2.19 10.74 -13.29
CA LEU A 297 -3.42 11.53 -13.13
C LEU A 297 -4.45 11.21 -14.22
N GLN A 298 -4.04 10.92 -15.45
CA GLN A 298 -4.95 10.47 -16.50
C GLN A 298 -5.54 9.07 -16.22
N VAL A 299 -4.75 8.17 -15.62
CA VAL A 299 -5.23 6.86 -15.17
C VAL A 299 -6.25 7.03 -14.04
N ALA A 300 -5.91 7.83 -13.01
CA ALA A 300 -6.81 8.14 -11.90
C ALA A 300 -8.13 8.75 -12.39
N GLU A 301 -8.07 9.72 -13.32
CA GLU A 301 -9.26 10.35 -13.90
C GLU A 301 -10.15 9.34 -14.64
N ARG A 302 -9.58 8.39 -15.39
CA ARG A 302 -10.36 7.33 -16.05
C ARG A 302 -11.06 6.42 -15.03
N MET A 303 -10.39 6.09 -13.93
CA MET A 303 -10.98 5.25 -12.87
C MET A 303 -12.11 6.00 -12.14
N ILE A 304 -11.89 7.26 -11.77
CA ILE A 304 -12.91 8.08 -11.10
C ILE A 304 -14.15 8.25 -11.98
N ARG A 305 -13.99 8.47 -13.29
CA ARG A 305 -15.12 8.59 -14.22
C ARG A 305 -15.97 7.33 -14.37
N ARG A 306 -15.46 6.16 -13.98
CA ARG A 306 -16.23 4.90 -13.94
C ARG A 306 -17.08 4.78 -12.67
N GLN A 307 -16.70 5.50 -11.61
CA GLN A 307 -17.34 5.43 -10.30
C GLN A 307 -18.28 6.59 -10.05
N VAL A 308 -17.95 7.76 -10.61
CA VAL A 308 -18.68 9.00 -10.38
C VAL A 308 -19.10 9.59 -11.71
N ASP A 309 -20.41 9.69 -11.92
CA ASP A 309 -20.99 10.22 -13.14
C ASP A 309 -20.68 11.71 -13.33
N LYS A 310 -20.47 12.11 -14.58
CA LYS A 310 -20.21 13.53 -14.92
C LYS A 310 -21.38 14.44 -14.51
N ASN A 311 -22.60 13.95 -14.67
CA ASN A 311 -23.82 14.68 -14.29
C ASN A 311 -23.91 14.87 -12.76
N PHE A 312 -23.45 13.87 -11.99
CA PHE A 312 -23.37 13.98 -10.54
C PHE A 312 -22.38 15.08 -10.15
N LEU A 313 -21.18 15.11 -10.75
CA LEU A 313 -20.19 16.16 -10.46
C LEU A 313 -20.67 17.56 -10.84
N THR A 314 -21.41 17.72 -11.94
CA THR A 314 -21.98 19.02 -12.31
C THR A 314 -23.07 19.46 -11.32
N LEU A 315 -23.89 18.54 -10.82
CA LEU A 315 -24.89 18.86 -9.80
C LEU A 315 -24.23 19.21 -8.46
N ALA A 316 -23.19 18.46 -8.08
CA ALA A 316 -22.39 18.73 -6.89
C ALA A 316 -21.75 20.12 -6.95
N GLU A 317 -21.25 20.54 -8.12
CA GLU A 317 -20.69 21.87 -8.31
C GLU A 317 -21.73 22.97 -8.07
N VAL A 318 -22.93 22.84 -8.62
CA VAL A 318 -24.04 23.78 -8.36
C VAL A 318 -24.43 23.80 -6.89
N LYS A 319 -24.50 22.63 -6.23
CA LYS A 319 -24.77 22.54 -4.78
C LYS A 319 -23.68 23.22 -3.94
N ALA A 320 -22.42 23.06 -4.32
CA ALA A 320 -21.30 23.72 -3.65
C ALA A 320 -21.35 25.25 -3.80
N GLU A 321 -21.71 25.76 -4.99
CA GLU A 321 -21.92 27.19 -5.21
C GLU A 321 -23.06 27.76 -4.37
N GLN A 322 -24.06 26.94 -4.04
CA GLN A 322 -25.16 27.29 -3.14
C GLN A 322 -24.78 27.18 -1.65
N GLY A 323 -23.56 26.74 -1.33
CA GLY A 323 -23.08 26.56 0.03
C GLY A 323 -23.59 25.28 0.72
N ALA A 324 -24.12 24.32 -0.04
CA ALA A 324 -24.56 23.04 0.51
C ALA A 324 -23.37 22.12 0.80
N THR A 325 -23.47 21.32 1.86
CA THR A 325 -22.47 20.29 2.18
C THR A 325 -22.50 19.18 1.13
N LEU A 326 -21.32 18.82 0.60
CA LEU A 326 -21.18 17.79 -0.41
C LEU A 326 -20.98 16.39 0.18
N PRO A 327 -21.43 15.34 -0.54
CA PRO A 327 -21.27 13.97 -0.09
C PRO A 327 -19.85 13.45 -0.39
N PRO A 328 -19.36 12.42 0.32
CA PRO A 328 -17.95 12.03 0.29
C PRO A 328 -17.47 11.46 -1.05
N GLU A 329 -18.37 11.04 -1.95
CA GLU A 329 -18.04 10.49 -3.27
C GLU A 329 -17.31 11.49 -4.17
N VAL A 330 -17.37 12.79 -3.86
CA VAL A 330 -16.60 13.80 -4.59
C VAL A 330 -15.11 13.85 -4.20
N LEU A 331 -14.72 13.29 -3.05
CA LEU A 331 -13.36 13.39 -2.49
C LEU A 331 -12.24 12.98 -3.48
N PRO A 332 -12.33 11.85 -4.20
CA PRO A 332 -11.30 11.48 -5.18
C PRO A 332 -11.17 12.50 -6.31
N SER A 333 -12.30 13.09 -6.74
CA SER A 333 -12.31 14.12 -7.79
C SER A 333 -11.63 15.41 -7.33
N VAL A 334 -11.83 15.80 -6.07
CA VAL A 334 -11.18 16.97 -5.46
C VAL A 334 -9.66 16.79 -5.43
N ARG A 335 -9.18 15.64 -4.94
CA ARG A 335 -7.74 15.34 -4.89
C ARG A 335 -7.13 15.27 -6.28
N LEU A 336 -7.85 14.70 -7.25
CA LEU A 336 -7.46 14.71 -8.67
C LEU A 336 -7.29 16.14 -9.20
N TRP A 337 -8.27 17.03 -9.00
CA TRP A 337 -8.19 18.41 -9.50
C TRP A 337 -7.08 19.20 -8.82
N LEU A 338 -6.91 19.05 -7.51
CA LEU A 338 -5.80 19.67 -6.78
C LEU A 338 -4.45 19.27 -7.38
N LEU A 339 -4.19 17.97 -7.51
CA LEU A 339 -2.92 17.45 -8.04
C LEU A 339 -2.71 17.78 -9.52
N ARG A 340 -3.78 17.77 -10.32
CA ARG A 340 -3.72 18.18 -11.73
C ARG A 340 -3.44 19.68 -11.87
N GLY A 341 -3.99 20.51 -11.00
CA GLY A 341 -3.67 21.93 -10.90
C GLY A 341 -2.20 22.15 -10.56
N VAL A 342 -1.67 21.42 -9.57
CA VAL A 342 -0.24 21.42 -9.19
C VAL A 342 0.66 21.03 -10.38
N ALA A 343 0.35 19.94 -11.08
CA ALA A 343 1.12 19.50 -12.25
C ALA A 343 1.10 20.56 -13.38
N LYS A 344 -0.09 21.11 -13.69
CA LYS A 344 -0.24 22.18 -14.70
C LYS A 344 0.55 23.44 -14.33
N ALA A 345 0.59 23.81 -13.05
CA ALA A 345 1.39 24.92 -12.56
C ALA A 345 2.89 24.65 -12.75
N GLY A 346 3.35 23.43 -12.45
CA GLY A 346 4.75 23.01 -12.69
C GLY A 346 5.17 23.05 -14.16
N ARG A 347 4.21 22.83 -15.09
CA ARG A 347 4.41 22.96 -16.54
C ARG A 347 4.38 24.41 -17.06
N GLY A 348 3.96 25.37 -16.24
CA GLY A 348 3.75 26.76 -16.64
C GLY A 348 2.40 27.05 -17.29
N SER A 349 1.44 26.11 -17.24
CA SER A 349 0.08 26.33 -17.75
C SER A 349 -0.81 27.00 -16.69
N VAL A 350 -0.55 28.28 -16.43
CA VAL A 350 -1.16 29.04 -15.33
C VAL A 350 -2.69 29.08 -15.40
N ALA A 351 -3.27 29.39 -16.56
CA ALA A 351 -4.73 29.50 -16.70
C ALA A 351 -5.44 28.18 -16.41
N ALA A 352 -4.91 27.07 -16.94
CA ALA A 352 -5.49 25.75 -16.73
C ALA A 352 -5.27 25.24 -15.30
N ALA A 353 -4.18 25.65 -14.64
CA ALA A 353 -3.94 25.35 -13.24
C ALA A 353 -4.92 26.10 -12.34
N ARG A 354 -5.16 27.40 -12.59
CA ARG A 354 -6.12 28.21 -11.84
C ARG A 354 -7.53 27.62 -11.88
N GLU A 355 -7.97 27.11 -13.03
CA GLU A 355 -9.29 26.49 -13.16
C GLU A 355 -9.44 25.25 -12.27
N ASP A 356 -8.49 24.31 -12.34
CA ASP A 356 -8.51 23.09 -11.53
C ASP A 356 -8.42 23.40 -10.03
N LEU A 357 -7.55 24.34 -9.63
CA LEU A 357 -7.38 24.73 -8.23
C LEU A 357 -8.60 25.48 -7.69
N ARG A 358 -9.22 26.36 -8.49
CA ARG A 358 -10.48 27.04 -8.12
C ARG A 358 -11.59 26.02 -7.87
N ARG A 359 -11.71 25.03 -8.75
CA ARG A 359 -12.71 23.97 -8.62
C ARG A 359 -12.46 23.10 -7.39
N ALA A 360 -11.20 22.72 -7.14
CA ALA A 360 -10.82 22.01 -5.92
C ALA A 360 -11.13 22.83 -4.66
N ALA A 361 -10.84 24.14 -4.66
CA ALA A 361 -11.14 25.05 -3.55
C ALA A 361 -12.62 25.09 -3.19
N LEU A 362 -13.49 25.26 -4.21
CA LEU A 362 -14.94 25.27 -4.05
C LEU A 362 -15.44 23.99 -3.36
N PHE A 363 -14.96 22.83 -3.81
CA PHE A 363 -15.38 21.54 -3.25
C PHE A 363 -14.80 21.28 -1.86
N ILE A 364 -13.54 21.64 -1.60
CA ILE A 364 -12.93 21.52 -0.26
C ILE A 364 -13.71 22.34 0.76
N GLN A 365 -14.17 23.53 0.38
CA GLN A 365 -15.02 24.37 1.22
C GLN A 365 -16.38 23.70 1.47
N ALA A 366 -17.02 23.16 0.44
CA ALA A 366 -18.31 22.50 0.57
C ALA A 366 -18.25 21.12 1.26
N LEU A 367 -17.06 20.52 1.39
CA LEU A 367 -16.82 19.30 2.18
C LEU A 367 -16.55 19.59 3.67
N GLN A 368 -16.45 20.85 4.07
CA GLN A 368 -16.42 21.22 5.49
C GLN A 368 -17.79 20.96 6.11
N VAL A 369 -17.75 20.56 7.38
CA VAL A 369 -18.94 20.19 8.15
C VAL A 369 -19.02 21.10 9.37
N ASP A 370 -20.24 21.40 9.82
CA ASP A 370 -20.45 22.17 11.04
C ASP A 370 -19.95 21.42 12.29
N GLU A 371 -19.05 22.05 13.04
CA GLU A 371 -18.46 21.46 14.25
C GLU A 371 -19.49 21.32 15.39
N THR A 372 -20.57 22.12 15.40
CA THR A 372 -21.63 21.94 16.42
C THR A 372 -22.44 20.68 16.15
N ALA A 373 -22.75 20.39 14.87
CA ALA A 373 -23.35 19.13 14.45
C ALA A 373 -22.42 17.94 14.78
N VAL A 374 -21.11 18.05 14.51
CA VAL A 374 -20.13 17.02 14.88
C VAL A 374 -20.15 16.77 16.38
N ALA A 375 -20.11 17.81 17.22
CA ALA A 375 -20.15 17.68 18.67
C ALA A 375 -21.42 16.97 19.17
N SER A 376 -22.57 17.22 18.54
CA SER A 376 -23.82 16.53 18.88
C SER A 376 -23.73 15.01 18.62
N LEU A 377 -23.17 14.58 17.49
CA LEU A 377 -22.98 13.18 17.16
C LEU A 377 -21.93 12.49 18.04
N LEU A 378 -20.86 13.20 18.41
CA LEU A 378 -19.88 12.71 19.39
C LEU A 378 -20.54 12.42 20.74
N SER A 379 -21.50 13.24 21.18
CA SER A 379 -22.25 13.02 22.41
C SER A 379 -23.13 11.76 22.37
N LEU A 380 -23.51 11.29 21.17
CA LEU A 380 -24.21 10.03 20.93
C LEU A 380 -23.25 8.82 20.87
N GLY A 381 -21.95 9.03 21.04
CA GLY A 381 -20.93 7.97 21.06
C GLY A 381 -20.28 7.68 19.71
N ALA A 382 -20.54 8.49 18.68
CA ALA A 382 -19.84 8.36 17.39
C ALA A 382 -18.38 8.82 17.51
N THR A 383 -17.48 8.25 16.70
CA THR A 383 -16.13 8.84 16.52
C THR A 383 -16.20 10.07 15.63
N ARG A 384 -15.19 10.96 15.68
CA ARG A 384 -15.18 12.17 14.83
C ARG A 384 -15.23 11.84 13.34
N LEU A 385 -14.51 10.80 12.90
CA LEU A 385 -14.49 10.35 11.51
C LEU A 385 -15.89 9.87 11.08
N GLN A 386 -16.54 9.06 11.91
CA GLN A 386 -17.92 8.60 11.66
C GLN A 386 -18.91 9.76 11.61
N ALA A 387 -18.80 10.72 12.53
CA ALA A 387 -19.66 11.90 12.57
C ALA A 387 -19.52 12.76 11.30
N VAL A 388 -18.28 13.07 10.90
CA VAL A 388 -18.01 13.87 9.69
C VAL A 388 -18.46 13.13 8.43
N ALA A 389 -18.18 11.82 8.34
CA ALA A 389 -18.61 10.99 7.21
C ALA A 389 -20.14 10.95 7.07
N ALA A 390 -20.85 10.71 8.18
CA ALA A 390 -22.31 10.69 8.21
C ALA A 390 -22.92 12.05 7.86
N LEU A 391 -22.33 13.14 8.36
CA LEU A 391 -22.78 14.50 8.03
C LEU A 391 -22.57 14.83 6.56
N ARG A 392 -21.45 14.42 5.95
CA ARG A 392 -21.24 14.57 4.50
C ARG A 392 -22.29 13.79 3.70
N ARG A 393 -22.54 12.53 4.05
CA ARG A 393 -23.60 11.70 3.42
C ARG A 393 -25.00 12.29 3.57
N CYS A 394 -25.27 12.95 4.69
CA CYS A 394 -26.57 13.51 5.05
C CYS A 394 -26.69 15.02 4.76
N GLU A 395 -25.84 15.58 3.89
CA GLU A 395 -25.88 16.98 3.46
C GLU A 395 -25.86 17.98 4.65
N GLY A 396 -25.15 17.64 5.73
CA GLY A 396 -24.98 18.46 6.93
C GLY A 396 -26.10 18.33 7.98
N SER A 397 -27.12 17.49 7.76
CA SER A 397 -28.20 17.29 8.74
C SER A 397 -27.78 16.37 9.89
N ALA A 398 -27.73 16.91 11.12
CA ALA A 398 -27.38 16.15 12.32
C ALA A 398 -28.35 15.01 12.64
N ASP A 399 -29.67 15.25 12.51
CA ASP A 399 -30.70 14.24 12.78
C ASP A 399 -30.57 13.04 11.82
N ARG A 400 -30.46 13.33 10.51
CA ARG A 400 -30.27 12.28 9.49
C ARG A 400 -28.94 11.55 9.66
N ALA A 401 -27.89 12.26 10.07
CA ALA A 401 -26.58 11.65 10.34
C ALA A 401 -26.62 10.74 11.58
N ALA A 402 -27.40 11.08 12.62
CA ALA A 402 -27.62 10.20 13.76
C ALA A 402 -28.35 8.92 13.34
N ASP A 403 -29.40 9.04 12.52
CA ASP A 403 -30.12 7.89 11.96
C ASP A 403 -29.20 7.02 11.08
N ASP A 404 -28.36 7.65 10.23
CA ASP A 404 -27.37 6.96 9.39
C ASP A 404 -26.38 6.15 10.21
N ILE A 405 -25.82 6.73 11.28
CA ILE A 405 -24.86 6.04 12.16
C ILE A 405 -25.51 4.82 12.84
N LEU A 406 -26.74 4.97 13.32
CA LEU A 406 -27.49 3.86 13.92
C LEU A 406 -27.82 2.77 12.91
N ALA A 407 -28.28 3.14 11.72
CA ALA A 407 -28.59 2.22 10.63
C ALA A 407 -27.34 1.48 10.15
N ALA A 408 -26.22 2.19 9.96
CA ALA A 408 -24.94 1.62 9.55
C ALA A 408 -24.48 0.53 10.51
N SER A 409 -24.63 0.70 11.84
CA SER A 409 -24.31 -0.34 12.82
C SER A 409 -25.12 -1.64 12.61
N SER A 410 -26.40 -1.53 12.25
CA SER A 410 -27.25 -2.68 11.93
C SER A 410 -26.84 -3.35 10.62
N GLN A 411 -26.59 -2.56 9.57
CA GLN A 411 -26.13 -3.05 8.26
C GLN A 411 -24.77 -3.75 8.37
N ARG A 412 -23.86 -3.24 9.20
CA ARG A 412 -22.56 -3.87 9.51
C ARG A 412 -22.74 -5.29 10.07
N LYS A 413 -23.71 -5.49 10.96
CA LYS A 413 -23.99 -6.81 11.53
C LYS A 413 -24.51 -7.77 10.45
N VAL A 414 -25.40 -7.32 9.59
CA VAL A 414 -25.95 -8.11 8.48
C VAL A 414 -24.84 -8.47 7.48
N ALA A 415 -24.06 -7.50 6.99
CA ALA A 415 -22.96 -7.76 6.07
C ALA A 415 -21.89 -8.70 6.67
N LYS A 416 -21.64 -8.62 7.98
CA LYS A 416 -20.74 -9.56 8.68
C LYS A 416 -21.31 -10.98 8.73
N GLN A 417 -22.62 -11.13 8.95
CA GLN A 417 -23.29 -12.43 8.93
C GLN A 417 -23.32 -13.01 7.51
N GLU A 418 -23.59 -12.19 6.51
CA GLU A 418 -23.62 -12.61 5.10
C GLU A 418 -22.25 -13.12 4.64
N ARG A 419 -21.16 -12.43 4.99
CA ARG A 419 -19.80 -12.91 4.71
C ARG A 419 -19.47 -14.21 5.44
N ARG A 420 -19.96 -14.40 6.66
CA ARG A 420 -19.82 -15.69 7.38
C ARG A 420 -20.55 -16.81 6.64
N ALA A 421 -21.78 -16.56 6.19
CA ALA A 421 -22.54 -17.52 5.40
C ALA A 421 -21.82 -17.86 4.08
N GLN A 422 -21.28 -16.87 3.36
CA GLN A 422 -20.51 -17.11 2.13
C GLN A 422 -19.27 -18.01 2.35
N ARG A 423 -18.60 -17.88 3.51
CA ARG A 423 -17.50 -18.77 3.91
C ARG A 423 -17.96 -20.19 4.16
N GLU A 424 -19.08 -20.34 4.87
CA GLU A 424 -19.67 -21.65 5.17
C GLU A 424 -20.16 -22.35 3.89
N TYR A 425 -20.72 -21.58 2.95
CA TYR A 425 -21.23 -22.11 1.69
C TYR A 425 -20.11 -22.44 0.70
N GLY A 426 -19.05 -21.62 0.66
CA GLY A 426 -17.89 -21.81 -0.23
C GLY A 426 -18.14 -21.36 -1.67
N LEU A 427 -17.33 -21.90 -2.59
CA LEU A 427 -17.31 -21.51 -4.00
C LEU A 427 -18.17 -22.44 -4.89
N THR A 428 -18.66 -21.89 -5.99
CA THR A 428 -19.30 -22.61 -7.10
C THR A 428 -18.24 -23.25 -8.01
N ASN A 429 -18.68 -24.07 -8.96
CA ASN A 429 -17.79 -24.66 -9.97
C ASN A 429 -17.08 -23.60 -10.85
N SER A 430 -17.70 -22.44 -11.04
CA SER A 430 -17.10 -21.29 -11.74
C SER A 430 -16.09 -20.50 -10.89
N GLY A 431 -15.91 -20.85 -9.62
CA GLY A 431 -15.02 -20.14 -8.70
C GLY A 431 -15.60 -18.83 -8.15
N VAL A 432 -16.93 -18.66 -8.16
CA VAL A 432 -17.64 -17.52 -7.54
C VAL A 432 -18.22 -17.97 -6.20
N PHE A 433 -18.37 -17.07 -5.21
CA PHE A 433 -19.01 -17.43 -3.95
C PHE A 433 -20.49 -17.75 -4.16
N VAL A 434 -21.01 -18.73 -3.42
CA VAL A 434 -22.44 -19.03 -3.42
C VAL A 434 -23.23 -17.85 -2.86
N ASP A 435 -24.27 -17.41 -3.55
CA ASP A 435 -25.10 -16.28 -3.11
C ASP A 435 -26.03 -16.68 -1.95
N PRO A 436 -25.90 -16.07 -0.75
CA PRO A 436 -26.77 -16.36 0.37
C PRO A 436 -28.25 -16.07 0.12
N ASP A 437 -28.57 -15.08 -0.74
CA ASP A 437 -29.96 -14.81 -1.12
C ASP A 437 -30.56 -15.91 -1.98
N ALA A 438 -29.78 -16.47 -2.91
CA ALA A 438 -30.21 -17.60 -3.74
C ALA A 438 -30.50 -18.84 -2.88
N VAL A 439 -29.65 -19.11 -1.87
CA VAL A 439 -29.86 -20.19 -0.89
C VAL A 439 -31.15 -19.93 -0.10
N ARG A 440 -31.31 -18.71 0.46
CA ARG A 440 -32.54 -18.32 1.19
C ARG A 440 -33.79 -18.49 0.34
N GLN A 441 -33.72 -18.11 -0.94
CA GLN A 441 -34.83 -18.25 -1.88
C GLN A 441 -35.20 -19.72 -2.09
N MET A 442 -34.22 -20.60 -2.32
CA MET A 442 -34.50 -22.03 -2.50
C MET A 442 -35.03 -22.70 -1.23
N VAL A 443 -34.49 -22.35 -0.07
CA VAL A 443 -35.00 -22.82 1.23
C VAL A 443 -36.45 -22.35 1.46
N SER A 444 -36.76 -21.11 1.07
CA SER A 444 -38.14 -20.58 1.15
C SER A 444 -39.13 -21.35 0.25
N MET A 445 -38.65 -21.98 -0.82
CA MET A 445 -39.42 -22.86 -1.70
C MET A 445 -39.58 -24.31 -1.15
N GLY A 446 -39.06 -24.60 0.05
CA GLY A 446 -39.17 -25.91 0.68
C GLY A 446 -38.08 -26.92 0.28
N ILE A 447 -36.97 -26.43 -0.29
CA ILE A 447 -35.80 -27.26 -0.62
C ILE A 447 -34.86 -27.30 0.59
N ASP A 448 -34.34 -28.48 0.89
CA ASP A 448 -33.34 -28.65 1.94
C ASP A 448 -32.09 -27.80 1.64
N GLU A 449 -31.53 -27.16 2.68
CA GLU A 449 -30.40 -26.23 2.54
C GLU A 449 -29.18 -26.89 1.91
N THR A 450 -28.87 -28.15 2.27
CA THR A 450 -27.71 -28.85 1.71
C THR A 450 -27.93 -29.21 0.23
N ALA A 451 -29.16 -29.56 -0.15
CA ALA A 451 -29.53 -29.82 -1.52
C ALA A 451 -29.49 -28.54 -2.38
N ALA A 452 -29.99 -27.42 -1.83
CA ALA A 452 -29.93 -26.11 -2.46
C ALA A 452 -28.47 -25.67 -2.69
N LEU A 453 -27.61 -25.78 -1.67
CA LEU A 453 -26.18 -25.45 -1.78
C LEU A 453 -25.49 -26.26 -2.87
N ASN A 454 -25.68 -27.57 -2.89
CA ASN A 454 -25.06 -28.44 -3.90
C ASN A 454 -25.56 -28.13 -5.31
N ALA A 455 -26.84 -27.83 -5.48
CA ALA A 455 -27.41 -27.46 -6.76
C ALA A 455 -26.91 -26.08 -7.23
N LEU A 456 -26.85 -25.08 -6.35
CA LEU A 456 -26.34 -23.74 -6.67
C LEU A 456 -24.83 -23.75 -6.99
N LYS A 457 -24.05 -24.63 -6.35
CA LYS A 457 -22.64 -24.85 -6.71
C LYS A 457 -22.48 -25.37 -8.13
N GLN A 458 -23.41 -26.23 -8.56
CA GLN A 458 -23.41 -26.84 -9.89
C GLN A 458 -23.95 -25.89 -10.96
N SER A 459 -24.99 -25.11 -10.64
CA SER A 459 -25.61 -24.14 -11.54
C SER A 459 -24.97 -22.74 -11.53
N ASN A 460 -23.88 -22.55 -10.78
CA ASN A 460 -23.18 -21.27 -10.63
C ASN A 460 -24.10 -20.11 -10.20
N ASN A 461 -24.86 -20.31 -9.12
CA ASN A 461 -25.84 -19.36 -8.57
C ASN A 461 -27.07 -19.09 -9.46
N ASP A 462 -27.29 -19.85 -10.54
CA ASP A 462 -28.57 -19.80 -11.24
C ASP A 462 -29.63 -20.62 -10.49
N VAL A 463 -30.61 -19.92 -9.91
CA VAL A 463 -31.71 -20.51 -9.16
C VAL A 463 -32.55 -21.43 -10.04
N MET A 464 -32.81 -21.04 -11.30
CA MET A 464 -33.65 -21.85 -12.19
C MET A 464 -32.93 -23.13 -12.62
N GLY A 465 -31.66 -23.02 -13.04
CA GLY A 465 -30.82 -24.18 -13.33
C GLY A 465 -30.65 -25.12 -12.13
N ALA A 466 -30.53 -24.57 -10.90
CA ALA A 466 -30.45 -25.37 -9.68
C ALA A 466 -31.73 -26.18 -9.43
N LEU A 467 -32.90 -25.58 -9.65
CA LEU A 467 -34.19 -26.24 -9.51
C LEU A 467 -34.36 -27.39 -10.51
N GLU A 468 -33.99 -27.17 -11.78
CA GLU A 468 -34.03 -28.21 -12.81
C GLU A 468 -33.11 -29.39 -12.46
N GLU A 469 -31.94 -29.11 -11.90
CA GLU A 469 -30.99 -30.14 -11.49
C GLU A 469 -31.50 -30.98 -10.31
N ILE A 470 -32.14 -30.34 -9.33
CA ILE A 470 -32.80 -31.04 -8.23
C ILE A 470 -33.95 -31.90 -8.73
N GLN A 471 -34.79 -31.36 -9.62
CA GLN A 471 -35.90 -32.12 -10.22
C GLN A 471 -35.37 -33.32 -11.01
N ARG A 472 -34.33 -33.14 -11.82
CA ARG A 472 -33.68 -34.23 -12.57
C ARG A 472 -33.12 -35.31 -11.64
N LYS A 473 -32.53 -34.94 -10.49
CA LYS A 473 -32.03 -35.91 -9.50
C LYS A 473 -33.16 -36.65 -8.79
N ARG A 474 -34.25 -35.96 -8.44
CA ARG A 474 -35.45 -36.60 -7.87
C ARG A 474 -36.05 -37.62 -8.84
N LEU A 475 -36.21 -37.26 -10.12
CA LEU A 475 -36.70 -38.18 -11.15
C LEU A 475 -35.78 -39.41 -11.33
N LYS A 476 -34.47 -39.26 -11.14
CA LYS A 476 -33.52 -40.39 -11.18
C LYS A 476 -33.54 -41.26 -9.92
N GLN A 477 -33.85 -40.67 -8.75
CA GLN A 477 -33.98 -41.40 -7.48
C GLN A 477 -35.34 -42.12 -7.36
N GLU A 478 -36.38 -41.60 -8.00
CA GLU A 478 -37.72 -42.20 -8.03
C GLU A 478 -37.86 -43.36 -9.03
N VAL A 479 -36.79 -43.74 -9.76
CA VAL A 479 -36.75 -45.02 -10.47
C VAL A 479 -36.60 -46.14 -9.44
N THR A 480 -37.72 -46.48 -8.79
CA THR A 480 -37.84 -47.69 -7.98
C THR A 480 -37.68 -48.88 -8.91
N VAL A 481 -36.75 -49.76 -8.59
CA VAL A 481 -36.60 -51.04 -9.29
C VAL A 481 -37.87 -51.84 -9.05
N ASP A 482 -38.54 -52.29 -10.11
CA ASP A 482 -39.69 -53.18 -9.96
C ASP A 482 -39.23 -54.52 -9.38
N ASP A 483 -39.80 -54.89 -8.23
CA ASP A 483 -39.43 -56.13 -7.50
C ASP A 483 -39.67 -57.37 -8.38
N LEU A 484 -40.64 -57.32 -9.30
CA LEU A 484 -40.92 -58.41 -10.24
C LEU A 484 -39.86 -58.52 -11.35
N ALA A 485 -39.41 -57.38 -11.88
CA ALA A 485 -38.32 -57.31 -12.84
C ALA A 485 -36.99 -57.77 -12.23
N LEU A 486 -36.73 -57.39 -10.97
CA LEU A 486 -35.54 -57.81 -10.23
C LEU A 486 -35.55 -59.32 -9.94
N ALA A 487 -36.67 -59.87 -9.48
CA ALA A 487 -36.83 -61.30 -9.25
C ALA A 487 -36.60 -62.12 -10.53
N SER A 488 -37.04 -61.59 -11.68
CA SER A 488 -36.83 -62.21 -12.99
C SER A 488 -35.35 -62.27 -13.36
N LEU A 489 -34.58 -61.18 -13.18
CA LEU A 489 -33.14 -61.17 -13.42
C LEU A 489 -32.36 -62.11 -12.50
N LEU A 490 -32.73 -62.16 -11.22
CA LEU A 490 -32.14 -63.09 -10.25
C LEU A 490 -32.39 -64.55 -10.65
N SER A 491 -33.59 -64.87 -11.15
CA SER A 491 -33.94 -66.21 -11.60
C SER A 491 -33.15 -66.66 -12.83
N MET A 492 -32.67 -65.71 -13.65
CA MET A 492 -31.78 -65.97 -14.79
C MET A 492 -30.31 -66.14 -14.39
N GLY A 493 -30.00 -66.05 -13.09
CA GLY A 493 -28.67 -66.33 -12.53
C GLY A 493 -27.76 -65.11 -12.44
N PHE A 494 -28.28 -63.89 -12.63
CA PHE A 494 -27.50 -62.67 -12.43
C PHE A 494 -27.39 -62.32 -10.94
N GLU A 495 -26.25 -61.73 -10.55
CA GLU A 495 -26.02 -61.28 -9.18
C GLU A 495 -26.96 -60.11 -8.82
N GLN A 496 -27.51 -60.11 -7.61
CA GLN A 496 -28.47 -59.08 -7.15
C GLN A 496 -27.95 -57.66 -7.30
N SER A 497 -26.69 -57.43 -6.91
CA SER A 497 -26.03 -56.12 -7.00
C SER A 497 -25.96 -55.62 -8.45
N ALA A 498 -25.65 -56.51 -9.40
CA ALA A 498 -25.56 -56.21 -10.82
C ALA A 498 -26.95 -56.03 -11.46
N ALA A 499 -27.91 -56.89 -11.12
CA ALA A 499 -29.29 -56.85 -11.61
C ALA A 499 -30.02 -55.56 -11.18
N GLU A 500 -29.88 -55.15 -9.92
CA GLU A 500 -30.42 -53.88 -9.44
C GLU A 500 -29.77 -52.67 -10.12
N ALA A 501 -28.45 -52.71 -10.35
CA ALA A 501 -27.75 -51.64 -11.04
C ALA A 501 -28.20 -51.51 -12.50
N ALA A 502 -28.31 -52.64 -13.21
CA ALA A 502 -28.78 -52.66 -14.59
C ALA A 502 -30.24 -52.20 -14.73
N LEU A 503 -31.14 -52.58 -13.81
CA LEU A 503 -32.53 -52.12 -13.81
C LEU A 503 -32.66 -50.63 -13.50
N ARG A 504 -31.89 -50.09 -12.54
CA ARG A 504 -31.88 -48.64 -12.26
C ARG A 504 -31.42 -47.83 -13.47
N GLU A 505 -30.50 -48.37 -14.28
CA GLU A 505 -30.02 -47.69 -15.48
C GLU A 505 -31.00 -47.72 -16.66
N VAL A 506 -31.87 -48.72 -16.73
CA VAL A 506 -32.79 -48.94 -17.86
C VAL A 506 -34.19 -48.38 -17.58
N GLY A 507 -34.48 -47.96 -16.34
CA GLY A 507 -35.75 -47.32 -15.98
C GLY A 507 -36.67 -48.18 -15.11
N GLY A 508 -36.15 -49.23 -14.46
CA GLY A 508 -36.82 -49.97 -13.40
C GLY A 508 -37.71 -51.13 -13.85
N GLU A 509 -38.26 -51.10 -15.07
CA GLU A 509 -39.28 -52.06 -15.55
C GLU A 509 -38.80 -53.01 -16.68
N ASP A 510 -37.84 -52.57 -17.52
CA ASP A 510 -37.46 -53.29 -18.74
C ASP A 510 -36.37 -54.38 -18.51
N VAL A 511 -36.83 -55.61 -18.25
CA VAL A 511 -35.99 -56.79 -18.00
C VAL A 511 -35.06 -57.14 -19.17
N GLU A 512 -35.54 -57.07 -20.42
CA GLU A 512 -34.78 -57.49 -21.61
C GLU A 512 -33.58 -56.58 -21.88
N ALA A 513 -33.76 -55.26 -21.74
CA ALA A 513 -32.69 -54.29 -21.93
C ALA A 513 -31.68 -54.33 -20.77
N ALA A 514 -32.12 -54.63 -19.54
CA ALA A 514 -31.23 -54.88 -18.41
C ALA A 514 -30.39 -56.17 -18.62
N CYS A 515 -31.00 -57.25 -19.11
CA CYS A 515 -30.29 -58.49 -19.49
C CYS A 515 -29.22 -58.26 -20.56
N ALA A 516 -29.54 -57.49 -21.61
CA ALA A 516 -28.61 -57.21 -22.69
C ALA A 516 -27.37 -56.45 -22.20
N LYS A 517 -27.52 -55.52 -21.25
CA LYS A 517 -26.40 -54.84 -20.59
C LYS A 517 -25.57 -55.75 -19.71
N LEU A 518 -26.21 -56.61 -18.92
CA LEU A 518 -25.53 -57.57 -18.04
C LEU A 518 -24.73 -58.61 -18.84
N ALA A 519 -25.24 -59.02 -20.01
CA ALA A 519 -24.54 -59.91 -20.93
C ALA A 519 -23.38 -59.23 -21.70
N ALA A 520 -23.41 -57.90 -21.81
CA ALA A 520 -22.38 -57.12 -22.49
C ALA A 520 -21.19 -56.72 -21.59
N ALA A 521 -21.31 -56.83 -20.26
CA ALA A 521 -20.23 -56.56 -19.33
C ALA A 521 -19.27 -57.78 -19.20
N PRO A 522 -17.95 -57.63 -19.40
CA PRO A 522 -17.00 -58.70 -19.13
C PRO A 522 -16.85 -58.92 -17.61
N ALA A 523 -16.77 -60.19 -17.21
CA ALA A 523 -16.68 -60.63 -15.82
C ALA A 523 -15.56 -59.93 -15.00
N PRO A 524 -15.80 -59.60 -13.72
CA PRO A 524 -14.74 -59.12 -12.82
C PRO A 524 -13.80 -60.28 -12.49
N ALA A 525 -12.54 -60.17 -12.93
CA ALA A 525 -11.46 -61.00 -12.45
C ALA A 525 -11.02 -60.50 -11.06
N GLY A 526 -11.24 -61.34 -10.05
CA GLY A 526 -10.27 -61.60 -8.99
C GLY A 526 -10.15 -60.56 -7.88
N ALA A 527 -10.75 -60.89 -6.75
CA ALA A 527 -10.32 -60.44 -5.44
C ALA A 527 -8.83 -60.80 -5.20
N GLU A 528 -8.02 -59.82 -4.79
CA GLU A 528 -6.80 -60.09 -4.02
C GLU A 528 -6.85 -59.35 -2.69
N THR A 529 -7.06 -60.17 -1.67
CA THR A 529 -6.90 -59.91 -0.25
C THR A 529 -5.43 -59.71 0.12
N SER A 530 -5.19 -58.66 0.90
CA SER A 530 -4.24 -58.58 2.04
C SER A 530 -3.10 -59.61 2.11
N LYS A 531 -1.86 -59.12 2.06
CA LYS A 531 -0.74 -59.72 2.79
C LYS A 531 -0.01 -58.66 3.60
N VAL A 532 -0.15 -58.84 4.91
CA VAL A 532 0.75 -58.37 5.96
C VAL A 532 1.93 -59.33 5.96
N ASP A 533 3.16 -58.81 5.91
CA ASP A 533 4.35 -59.54 6.33
C ASP A 533 5.14 -58.64 7.29
N GLU A 534 5.01 -58.97 8.58
CA GLU A 534 5.97 -58.65 9.63
C GLU A 534 7.09 -59.71 9.67
N ALA A 535 8.18 -59.34 10.34
CA ALA A 535 9.38 -60.13 10.70
C ALA A 535 10.56 -60.00 9.69
N ASN A 536 11.81 -59.79 10.10
CA ASN A 536 12.40 -59.91 11.43
C ASN A 536 13.76 -59.20 11.50
N MET A 537 14.07 -58.82 12.75
CA MET A 537 15.35 -58.60 13.44
C MET A 537 16.73 -58.83 12.77
N ALA A 538 17.66 -58.09 13.40
CA ALA A 538 19.07 -58.39 13.73
C ALA A 538 20.09 -57.79 12.74
N ASN A 539 21.22 -57.20 13.14
CA ASN A 539 21.93 -57.20 14.42
C ASN A 539 22.98 -56.06 14.37
N ALA A 540 23.10 -55.26 15.43
CA ALA A 540 24.40 -54.73 15.87
C ALA A 540 24.96 -55.76 16.87
N PRO A 541 26.27 -56.04 16.98
CA PRO A 541 27.26 -55.10 17.53
C PRO A 541 28.63 -55.29 16.83
N ALA A 542 29.77 -54.70 17.17
CA ALA A 542 30.30 -54.26 18.44
C ALA A 542 31.48 -53.32 18.19
N GLN A 543 31.81 -52.59 19.25
CA GLN A 543 33.04 -51.83 19.45
C GLN A 543 34.23 -52.79 19.55
N THR A 544 35.40 -52.33 19.11
CA THR A 544 36.66 -52.66 19.76
C THR A 544 37.50 -51.40 19.89
N GLU A 545 37.87 -51.15 21.13
CA GLU A 545 38.81 -50.13 21.57
C GLU A 545 40.23 -50.47 21.14
N GLY A 546 41.06 -49.43 21.03
CA GLY A 546 42.51 -49.56 20.87
C GLY A 546 43.15 -48.17 20.92
N ALA A 547 43.51 -47.75 22.13
CA ALA A 547 44.17 -46.49 22.46
C ALA A 547 45.56 -46.36 21.84
N THR A 548 45.95 -45.12 21.50
CA THR A 548 47.24 -44.53 21.91
C THR A 548 47.17 -43.00 21.85
N ASP A 549 47.87 -42.40 22.80
CA ASP A 549 48.08 -40.97 23.02
C ASP A 549 48.46 -40.19 21.75
N ASP A 550 47.98 -38.95 21.60
CA ASP A 550 48.92 -37.85 21.80
C ASP A 550 48.30 -36.46 21.91
N ARG A 551 48.90 -35.76 22.86
CA ARG A 551 48.47 -34.53 23.51
C ARG A 551 48.89 -33.33 22.66
N ALA A 552 48.25 -33.12 21.50
CA ALA A 552 48.55 -31.95 20.65
C ALA A 552 47.35 -31.33 19.89
N VAL A 553 46.17 -31.96 19.88
CA VAL A 553 45.02 -31.47 19.07
C VAL A 553 44.04 -30.57 19.86
N LYS A 554 44.14 -30.49 21.19
CA LYS A 554 43.17 -29.77 22.04
C LYS A 554 43.31 -28.22 22.07
N ALA A 555 44.34 -27.63 21.45
CA ALA A 555 44.46 -26.17 21.36
C ALA A 555 43.91 -25.60 20.04
N ALA A 556 43.97 -26.36 18.94
CA ALA A 556 43.43 -25.94 17.64
C ALA A 556 41.89 -26.12 17.54
N ALA A 557 41.34 -27.15 18.19
CA ALA A 557 39.89 -27.37 18.28
C ALA A 557 39.16 -26.31 19.13
N ALA A 558 39.84 -25.70 20.12
CA ALA A 558 39.27 -24.64 20.96
C ALA A 558 39.18 -23.29 20.22
N LEU A 559 40.16 -22.97 19.37
CA LEU A 559 40.15 -21.73 18.55
C LEU A 559 39.21 -21.83 17.34
N LEU A 560 39.11 -23.00 16.69
CA LEU A 560 38.09 -23.27 15.68
C LEU A 560 36.68 -23.35 16.30
N GLY A 561 36.54 -23.89 17.51
CA GLY A 561 35.28 -23.93 18.25
C GLY A 561 34.77 -22.55 18.65
N ILE A 562 35.64 -21.64 19.13
CA ILE A 562 35.23 -20.27 19.50
C ILE A 562 34.89 -19.43 18.26
N ALA A 563 35.63 -19.57 17.15
CA ALA A 563 35.30 -18.91 15.89
C ALA A 563 34.00 -19.46 15.27
N ALA A 564 33.77 -20.78 15.35
CA ALA A 564 32.53 -21.40 14.92
C ALA A 564 31.33 -21.02 15.81
N VAL A 565 31.53 -20.88 17.13
CA VAL A 565 30.50 -20.43 18.07
C VAL A 565 30.22 -18.93 17.91
N ALA A 566 31.23 -18.10 17.64
CA ALA A 566 31.02 -16.68 17.33
C ALA A 566 30.38 -16.47 15.94
N ALA A 567 30.73 -17.29 14.95
CA ALA A 567 30.08 -17.30 13.64
C ALA A 567 28.64 -17.85 13.73
N ALA A 568 28.39 -18.87 14.55
CA ALA A 568 27.06 -19.40 14.84
C ALA A 568 26.22 -18.42 15.68
N ALA A 569 26.82 -17.68 16.60
CA ALA A 569 26.15 -16.63 17.37
C ALA A 569 25.83 -15.41 16.50
N LYS A 570 26.73 -15.04 15.57
CA LYS A 570 26.49 -13.97 14.59
C LYS A 570 25.49 -14.40 13.53
N ALA A 571 25.53 -15.65 13.08
CA ALA A 571 24.50 -16.24 12.21
C ALA A 571 23.16 -16.37 12.94
N GLY A 572 23.18 -16.68 14.24
CA GLY A 572 21.99 -16.72 15.11
C GLY A 572 21.40 -15.33 15.37
N GLN A 573 22.22 -14.29 15.55
CA GLN A 573 21.77 -12.90 15.64
C GLN A 573 21.23 -12.36 14.31
N VAL A 574 21.86 -12.72 13.18
CA VAL A 574 21.36 -12.36 11.84
C VAL A 574 20.07 -13.13 11.50
N ALA A 575 19.94 -14.39 11.92
CA ALA A 575 18.71 -15.16 11.79
C ALA A 575 17.60 -14.56 12.66
N ALA A 576 17.88 -14.27 13.94
CA ALA A 576 16.92 -13.63 14.85
C ALA A 576 16.48 -12.23 14.37
N GLY A 577 17.40 -11.44 13.79
CA GLY A 577 17.06 -10.15 13.19
C GLY A 577 16.22 -10.27 11.91
N LYS A 578 16.47 -11.31 11.09
CA LYS A 578 15.63 -11.63 9.93
C LYS A 578 14.25 -12.12 10.32
N ASP A 579 14.16 -12.94 11.37
CA ASP A 579 12.89 -13.44 11.90
C ASP A 579 12.08 -12.29 12.50
N ALA A 580 12.70 -11.38 13.27
CA ALA A 580 12.02 -10.20 13.80
C ALA A 580 11.52 -9.24 12.70
N ALA A 581 12.33 -9.00 11.66
CA ALA A 581 11.92 -8.16 10.54
C ALA A 581 10.82 -8.80 9.69
N TYR A 582 10.86 -10.14 9.55
CA TYR A 582 9.79 -10.90 8.93
C TYR A 582 8.49 -10.82 9.73
N GLU A 583 8.54 -10.98 11.06
CA GLU A 583 7.35 -10.87 11.91
C GLU A 583 6.75 -9.47 11.89
N ALA A 584 7.58 -8.42 11.87
CA ALA A 584 7.09 -7.04 11.71
C ALA A 584 6.43 -6.82 10.33
N ALA A 585 7.02 -7.35 9.26
CA ALA A 585 6.44 -7.30 7.91
C ALA A 585 5.14 -8.10 7.83
N ARG A 586 5.11 -9.28 8.47
CA ARG A 586 3.94 -10.14 8.61
C ARG A 586 2.82 -9.38 9.30
N GLU A 587 3.05 -8.89 10.51
CA GLU A 587 2.07 -8.15 11.30
C GLU A 587 1.48 -6.97 10.52
N LEU A 588 2.30 -6.25 9.75
CA LEU A 588 1.82 -5.17 8.88
C LEU A 588 0.86 -5.72 7.81
N VAL A 589 1.27 -6.77 7.10
CA VAL A 589 0.44 -7.40 6.05
C VAL A 589 -0.88 -7.92 6.66
N GLU A 590 -0.83 -8.58 7.83
CA GLU A 590 -2.01 -9.07 8.54
C GLU A 590 -2.92 -7.94 9.02
N ARG A 591 -2.36 -6.84 9.55
CA ARG A 591 -3.10 -5.67 10.01
C ARG A 591 -3.84 -5.00 8.86
N GLU A 592 -3.15 -4.72 7.76
CA GLU A 592 -3.74 -4.02 6.61
C GLU A 592 -4.80 -4.87 5.91
N LEU A 593 -4.55 -6.18 5.82
CA LEU A 593 -5.55 -7.10 5.27
C LEU A 593 -6.71 -7.34 6.24
N GLY A 594 -6.45 -7.36 7.54
CA GLY A 594 -7.45 -7.39 8.60
C GLY A 594 -8.36 -6.15 8.58
N GLN A 595 -7.79 -4.98 8.33
CA GLN A 595 -8.52 -3.72 8.13
C GLN A 595 -9.32 -3.72 6.81
N CYS A 596 -8.79 -4.29 5.74
CA CYS A 596 -9.53 -4.52 4.50
C CYS A 596 -10.75 -5.46 4.71
N LEU A 597 -10.71 -6.35 5.70
CA LEU A 597 -11.84 -7.20 6.12
C LEU A 597 -12.84 -6.46 7.04
N THR A 598 -12.49 -5.32 7.63
CA THR A 598 -13.40 -4.47 8.43
C THR A 598 -13.86 -3.22 7.68
N ARG A 599 -13.74 -3.21 6.35
CA ARG A 599 -13.98 -2.14 5.35
C ARG A 599 -14.95 -1.01 5.72
N ALA A 600 -16.02 -1.27 6.47
CA ALA A 600 -16.95 -0.23 6.93
C ALA A 600 -16.30 0.84 7.82
N ASP A 601 -15.25 0.50 8.59
CA ASP A 601 -14.52 1.51 9.38
C ASP A 601 -13.54 2.32 8.50
N THR A 602 -12.97 1.73 7.44
CA THR A 602 -12.11 2.43 6.48
C THR A 602 -12.87 3.40 5.56
N GLU A 603 -14.14 3.11 5.25
CA GLU A 603 -14.96 4.03 4.45
C GLU A 603 -15.28 5.30 5.22
N ASP A 604 -15.62 5.19 6.51
CA ASP A 604 -15.79 6.35 7.39
C ASP A 604 -14.46 7.07 7.67
N GLU A 605 -13.32 6.36 7.68
CA GLU A 605 -12.00 7.01 7.77
C GLU A 605 -11.71 7.90 6.57
N VAL A 606 -11.91 7.40 5.35
CA VAL A 606 -11.68 8.19 4.13
C VAL A 606 -12.76 9.28 3.98
N ALA A 607 -14.03 8.93 4.15
CA ALA A 607 -15.14 9.86 4.04
C ALA A 607 -15.16 10.91 5.15
N GLY A 608 -14.62 10.61 6.32
CA GLY A 608 -14.52 11.48 7.49
C GLY A 608 -13.18 12.21 7.61
N ALA A 609 -12.21 11.91 6.73
CA ALA A 609 -10.86 12.46 6.81
C ALA A 609 -10.87 14.00 6.81
N PRO A 610 -10.01 14.63 7.64
CA PRO A 610 -9.79 16.07 7.56
C PRO A 610 -9.05 16.40 6.26
N LEU A 611 -9.45 17.49 5.61
CA LEU A 611 -8.84 17.97 4.35
C LEU A 611 -7.74 19.01 4.58
N VAL A 612 -7.06 18.93 5.73
CA VAL A 612 -6.11 19.97 6.17
C VAL A 612 -4.90 20.01 5.24
N GLU A 613 -4.35 18.86 4.88
CA GLU A 613 -3.18 18.78 3.99
C GLU A 613 -3.52 19.28 2.58
N GLU A 614 -4.68 18.89 2.05
CA GLU A 614 -5.17 19.39 0.76
C GLU A 614 -5.37 20.91 0.78
N GLN A 615 -5.89 21.47 1.88
CA GLN A 615 -6.03 22.91 2.05
C GLN A 615 -4.68 23.63 2.07
N VAL A 616 -3.70 23.10 2.79
CA VAL A 616 -2.34 23.69 2.86
C VAL A 616 -1.70 23.68 1.47
N LEU A 617 -1.77 22.55 0.75
CA LEU A 617 -1.22 22.44 -0.59
C LEU A 617 -1.94 23.38 -1.58
N LEU A 618 -3.26 23.45 -1.51
CA LEU A 618 -4.07 24.36 -2.31
C LEU A 618 -3.66 25.82 -2.07
N GLN A 619 -3.58 26.26 -0.82
CA GLN A 619 -3.20 27.63 -0.46
C GLN A 619 -1.80 27.97 -0.96
N ARG A 620 -0.85 27.04 -0.85
CA ARG A 620 0.52 27.20 -1.37
C ARG A 620 0.54 27.45 -2.87
N TYR A 621 -0.26 26.71 -3.65
CA TYR A 621 -0.27 26.86 -5.11
C TYR A 621 -1.14 28.02 -5.59
N VAL A 622 -2.23 28.34 -4.91
CA VAL A 622 -3.03 29.54 -5.21
C VAL A 622 -2.20 30.80 -5.00
N SER A 623 -1.53 30.94 -3.84
CA SER A 623 -0.64 32.08 -3.58
C SER A 623 0.54 32.16 -4.54
N PHE A 624 1.13 31.02 -4.92
CA PHE A 624 2.16 30.97 -5.95
C PHE A 624 1.64 31.47 -7.31
N LEU A 625 0.44 31.06 -7.73
CA LEU A 625 -0.14 31.50 -9.00
C LEU A 625 -0.64 32.95 -8.97
N GLU A 626 -0.96 33.52 -7.82
CA GLU A 626 -1.31 34.94 -7.67
C GLU A 626 -0.07 35.85 -7.76
N ALA A 627 1.10 35.33 -7.40
CA ALA A 627 2.37 36.04 -7.51
C ALA A 627 2.95 36.04 -8.95
N LEU A 628 2.41 35.20 -9.84
CA LEU A 628 2.74 35.10 -11.27
C LEU A 628 1.76 35.91 -12.13
#